data_AF-A0A1C6W518-F1
#
_entry.id   AF-A0A1C6W518-F1
#
_cell.length_a   1.000
_cell.length_b   1.000
_cell.length_c   1.000
_cell.angle_alpha   90.00
_cell.angle_beta   90.00
_cell.angle_gamma   90.00
#
_symmetry.space_group_name_H-M   'P 1'
#
loop_
_entity.id
_entity.type
_entity.pdbx_description
1 polymer ?
#
loop_
_entity_poly.entity_id
_entity_poly.type
_entity_poly.pdbx_seq_one_letter_code
_entity_poly.pdbx_strand_id
1 'polypeptide(L)'
;MPTQNPNPLPALSTPKKHLHVVQYSGGIGSWAAAQRVAAHHGTDRLVLLFADVLTEDPDLYRWLDDSSAQLGVLITRVADGRTPWQLFHDVRYLGNSRIAPC
;
A
#
# COMPACT_ATOMS: atom_id res chain seq x y z
N MET A 1 41.54 -7.03 -40.22
CA MET A 1 41.22 -6.96 -38.78
C MET A 1 40.10 -5.94 -38.61
N PRO A 2 38.82 -6.35 -38.44
CA PRO A 2 37.76 -5.39 -38.13
C PRO A 2 37.82 -5.05 -36.64
N THR A 3 37.90 -3.75 -36.36
CA THR A 3 37.93 -3.14 -35.03
C THR A 3 36.63 -3.42 -34.27
N GLN A 4 36.73 -3.98 -33.06
CA GLN A 4 35.58 -4.15 -32.16
C GLN A 4 35.09 -2.78 -31.67
N ASN A 5 33.77 -2.60 -31.70
CA ASN A 5 33.08 -1.39 -31.28
C ASN A 5 33.06 -1.30 -29.73
N PRO A 6 33.60 -0.26 -29.09
CA PRO A 6 33.74 -0.21 -27.63
C PRO A 6 32.55 0.52 -26.99
N ASN A 7 31.38 -0.11 -26.93
CA ASN A 7 30.40 0.04 -25.85
C ASN A 7 29.08 -0.65 -26.22
N PRO A 8 28.62 -1.66 -25.49
CA PRO A 8 27.22 -2.05 -25.55
C PRO A 8 26.39 -0.91 -24.92
N LEU A 9 25.40 -0.41 -25.66
CA LEU A 9 24.36 0.46 -25.11
C LEU A 9 23.70 -0.24 -23.92
N PRO A 10 23.38 0.47 -22.83
CA PRO A 10 22.67 -0.14 -21.70
C PRO A 10 21.37 -0.76 -22.21
N ALA A 11 21.14 -2.04 -21.87
CA ALA A 11 19.93 -2.74 -22.24
C ALA A 11 18.71 -1.96 -21.72
N LEU A 12 17.83 -1.52 -22.62
CA LEU A 12 16.57 -0.90 -22.22
C LEU A 12 15.81 -1.89 -21.33
N SER A 13 15.52 -1.49 -20.10
CA SER A 13 14.75 -2.32 -19.18
C SER A 13 13.36 -2.55 -19.77
N THR A 14 12.93 -3.82 -19.79
CA THR A 14 11.57 -4.17 -20.21
C THR A 14 10.56 -3.41 -19.35
N PRO A 15 9.54 -2.79 -19.96
CA PRO A 15 8.57 -2.00 -19.21
C PRO A 15 7.85 -2.87 -18.17
N LYS A 16 7.86 -2.43 -16.90
CA LYS A 16 7.15 -3.11 -15.81
C LYS A 16 5.67 -3.19 -16.15
N LYS A 17 5.15 -4.41 -16.27
CA LYS A 17 3.82 -4.68 -16.87
C LYS A 17 2.66 -4.56 -15.88
N HIS A 18 2.91 -4.79 -14.60
CA HIS A 18 1.87 -4.89 -13.57
C HIS A 18 1.99 -3.77 -12.53
N LEU A 19 0.83 -3.29 -12.07
CA LEU A 19 0.71 -2.49 -10.86
C LEU A 19 0.53 -3.47 -9.69
N HIS A 20 1.34 -3.31 -8.65
CA HIS A 20 1.21 -4.08 -7.42
C HIS A 20 0.52 -3.24 -6.37
N VAL A 21 -0.63 -3.70 -5.89
CA VAL A 21 -1.38 -3.04 -4.82
C VAL A 21 -1.29 -3.93 -3.59
N VAL A 22 -0.80 -3.37 -2.49
CA VAL A 22 -0.71 -4.05 -1.19
C VAL A 22 -1.74 -3.42 -0.27
N GLN A 23 -2.67 -4.22 0.25
CA GLN A 23 -3.52 -3.82 1.36
C GLN A 23 -2.63 -3.59 2.59
N TYR A 24 -2.49 -2.32 2.96
CA TYR A 24 -1.49 -1.84 3.90
C TYR A 24 -2.17 -1.38 5.18
N SER A 25 -2.48 -2.32 6.08
CA SER A 25 -3.19 -2.05 7.34
C SER A 25 -2.29 -1.51 8.45
N GLY A 26 -0.99 -1.37 8.20
CA GLY A 26 0.04 -1.02 9.19
C GLY A 26 0.43 -2.15 10.16
N GLY A 27 -0.09 -3.35 9.99
CA GLY A 27 0.43 -4.54 10.68
C GLY A 27 1.76 -5.04 10.08
N ILE A 28 2.52 -5.82 10.85
CA ILE A 28 3.79 -6.42 10.40
C ILE A 28 3.63 -7.27 9.13
N GLY A 29 2.49 -7.96 8.97
CA GLY A 29 2.21 -8.80 7.82
C GLY A 29 2.10 -8.00 6.52
N SER A 30 1.35 -6.91 6.52
CA SER A 30 1.21 -6.04 5.35
C SER A 30 2.51 -5.29 5.03
N TRP A 31 3.26 -4.88 6.07
CA TRP A 31 4.58 -4.28 5.89
C TRP A 31 5.57 -5.26 5.24
N ALA A 32 5.65 -6.50 5.75
CA ALA A 32 6.52 -7.53 5.17
C ALA A 32 6.12 -7.90 3.74
N ALA A 33 4.83 -7.90 3.42
CA ALA A 33 4.35 -8.09 2.05
C ALA A 33 4.82 -6.95 1.14
N ALA A 34 4.67 -5.69 1.56
CA ALA A 34 5.15 -4.53 0.80
C ALA A 34 6.67 -4.56 0.56
N GLN A 35 7.46 -4.90 1.59
CA GLN A 35 8.91 -5.08 1.49
C GLN A 35 9.28 -6.11 0.41
N ARG A 36 8.63 -7.27 0.40
CA ARG A 36 8.88 -8.31 -0.61
C ARG A 36 8.51 -7.85 -2.01
N VAL A 37 7.34 -7.24 -2.17
CA VAL A 37 6.89 -6.71 -3.45
C VAL A 37 7.87 -5.66 -3.97
N ALA A 38 8.32 -4.74 -3.12
CA ALA A 38 9.33 -3.74 -3.46
C ALA A 38 10.66 -4.38 -3.86
N ALA A 39 11.12 -5.40 -3.14
CA ALA A 39 12.36 -6.11 -3.47
C ALA A 39 12.29 -6.86 -4.82
N HIS A 40 11.14 -7.45 -5.16
CA HIS A 40 10.96 -8.22 -6.39
C HIS A 40 10.63 -7.36 -7.62
N HIS A 41 9.88 -6.27 -7.44
CA HIS A 41 9.29 -5.50 -8.55
C HIS A 41 9.69 -4.02 -8.55
N GLY A 42 10.41 -3.56 -7.55
CA GLY A 42 10.69 -2.14 -7.30
C GLY A 42 9.45 -1.36 -6.87
N THR A 43 9.62 -0.07 -6.62
CA THR A 43 8.59 0.80 -6.05
C THR A 43 7.83 1.63 -7.07
N ASP A 44 8.36 1.80 -8.30
CA ASP A 44 7.75 2.64 -9.36
C ASP A 44 6.30 2.30 -9.70
N ARG A 45 5.88 1.05 -9.46
CA ARG A 45 4.52 0.55 -9.70
C ARG A 45 3.98 -0.21 -8.48
N LEU A 46 4.25 0.33 -7.29
CA LEU A 46 3.73 -0.16 -6.00
C LEU A 46 2.79 0.87 -5.37
N VAL A 47 1.62 0.40 -4.92
CA VAL A 47 0.66 1.18 -4.14
C VAL A 47 0.51 0.53 -2.77
N LEU A 48 0.66 1.35 -1.72
CA LEU A 48 0.30 0.99 -0.34
C LEU A 48 -1.11 1.50 -0.06
N LEU A 49 -2.12 0.62 -0.13
CA LEU A 49 -3.52 1.00 0.00
C LEU A 49 -3.98 0.84 1.45
N PHE A 50 -4.32 1.95 2.11
CA PHE A 50 -4.84 1.96 3.47
C PHE A 50 -6.32 2.36 3.46
N ALA A 51 -7.18 1.47 3.96
CA ALA A 51 -8.61 1.70 4.11
C ALA A 51 -8.90 2.24 5.52
N ASP A 52 -9.07 3.55 5.62
CA ASP A 52 -9.15 4.28 6.89
C ASP A 52 -10.61 4.37 7.38
N VAL A 53 -10.83 3.89 8.60
CA VAL A 53 -12.12 3.94 9.30
C VAL A 53 -12.22 5.12 10.27
N LEU A 54 -11.19 5.99 10.31
CA LEU A 54 -11.15 7.23 11.10
C LEU A 54 -11.27 7.02 12.62
N THR A 55 -10.95 5.82 13.10
CA THR A 55 -10.99 5.46 14.52
C THR A 55 -9.78 4.64 14.96
N GLU A 56 -8.74 4.57 14.12
CA GLU A 56 -7.51 3.86 14.47
C GLU A 56 -6.73 4.60 15.55
N ASP A 57 -5.82 3.88 16.20
CA ASP A 57 -4.93 4.48 17.18
C ASP A 57 -4.01 5.53 16.50
N PRO A 58 -3.78 6.71 17.12
CA PRO A 58 -2.82 7.71 16.62
C PRO A 58 -1.45 7.14 16.27
N ASP A 59 -0.98 6.13 17.01
CA ASP A 59 0.30 5.48 16.77
C ASP A 59 0.33 4.70 15.45
N LEU A 60 -0.81 4.13 15.03
CA LEU A 60 -0.92 3.50 13.71
C LEU A 60 -0.71 4.53 12.61
N TYR A 61 -1.32 5.71 12.70
CA TYR A 61 -1.11 6.76 11.70
C TYR A 61 0.35 7.22 11.64
N ARG A 62 0.99 7.42 12.79
CA ARG A 62 2.43 7.71 12.86
C ARG A 62 3.26 6.61 12.19
N TRP A 63 2.94 5.35 12.49
CA TRP A 63 3.64 4.21 11.91
C TRP A 63 3.45 4.09 10.39
N LEU A 64 2.27 4.41 9.87
CA LEU A 64 2.02 4.47 8.44
C LEU A 64 2.95 5.49 7.76
N ASP A 65 3.12 6.67 8.35
CA ASP A 65 4.03 7.70 7.84
C ASP A 65 5.48 7.20 7.87
N ASP A 66 5.96 6.69 9.01
CA ASP A 66 7.33 6.20 9.19
C ASP A 66 7.67 5.05 8.21
N SER A 67 6.76 4.07 8.10
CA SER A 67 6.99 2.89 7.28
C SER A 67 6.85 3.18 5.77
N SER A 68 5.98 4.12 5.39
CA SER A 68 5.87 4.60 4.00
C SER A 68 7.11 5.37 3.57
N ALA A 69 7.66 6.20 4.45
CA ALA A 69 8.91 6.91 4.24
C ALA A 69 10.10 5.93 4.10
N GLN A 70 10.15 4.88 4.93
CA GLN A 70 11.14 3.81 4.81
C GLN A 70 11.07 3.10 3.46
N LEU A 71 9.86 2.81 2.97
CA LEU A 71 9.64 2.13 1.68
C LEU A 71 9.82 3.06 0.47
N GLY A 72 9.80 4.38 0.67
CA GLY A 72 9.81 5.37 -0.41
C GLY A 72 8.53 5.37 -1.25
N VAL A 73 7.40 4.91 -0.68
CA VAL A 73 6.09 4.85 -1.37
C VAL A 73 5.05 5.48 -0.47
N LEU A 74 4.37 6.52 -0.95
CA LEU A 74 3.32 7.19 -0.19
C LEU A 74 2.12 6.28 0.06
N ILE A 75 1.50 6.44 1.24
CA ILE A 75 0.22 5.80 1.54
C ILE A 75 -0.87 6.37 0.64
N THR A 76 -1.55 5.48 -0.08
CA THR A 76 -2.80 5.79 -0.77
C THR A 76 -3.94 5.51 0.20
N ARG A 77 -4.46 6.57 0.82
CA ARG A 77 -5.55 6.49 1.80
C ARG A 77 -6.90 6.57 1.10
N VAL A 78 -7.79 5.64 1.42
CA VAL A 78 -9.21 5.68 1.05
C VAL A 78 -10.05 5.63 2.31
N ALA A 79 -11.12 6.43 2.36
CA ALA A 79 -12.02 6.49 3.50
C ALA A 79 -13.45 6.74 3.01
N ASP A 80 -14.42 6.14 3.69
CA ASP A 80 -15.85 6.46 3.52
C ASP A 80 -16.13 7.92 3.97
N GLY A 81 -15.42 8.38 4.99
CA GLY A 81 -15.65 9.66 5.65
C GLY A 81 -16.46 9.52 6.94
N ARG A 82 -17.16 8.39 7.13
CA ARG A 82 -17.80 8.00 8.38
C ARG A 82 -16.92 7.10 9.23
N THR A 83 -17.09 7.20 10.54
CA THR A 83 -16.62 6.19 11.50
C THR A 83 -17.58 4.99 11.56
N PRO A 84 -17.14 3.82 12.05
CA PRO A 84 -18.04 2.68 12.27
C PRO A 84 -19.26 3.01 13.13
N TRP A 85 -19.10 3.90 14.12
CA TRP A 85 -20.18 4.32 15.01
C TRP A 85 -21.27 5.10 14.28
N GLN A 86 -20.87 6.02 13.39
CA GLN A 86 -21.81 6.76 12.55
C GLN A 86 -22.53 5.82 11.59
N LEU A 87 -21.80 4.92 10.93
CA LEU A 87 -22.37 3.92 10.03
C LEU A 87 -23.40 3.03 10.74
N PHE A 88 -23.07 2.52 11.93
CA PHE A 88 -23.98 1.70 12.72
C PHE A 88 -25.27 2.46 13.10
N HIS A 89 -25.13 3.73 13.48
CA HIS A 89 -26.29 4.57 13.74
C HIS A 89 -27.15 4.78 12.48
N ASP A 90 -26.53 5.12 11.34
CA ASP A 90 -27.21 5.40 10.07
C ASP A 90 -28.03 4.20 9.58
N VAL A 91 -27.47 3.00 9.68
CA VAL A 91 -28.10 1.76 9.19
C VAL A 91 -28.89 1.02 10.27
N ARG A 92 -29.10 1.63 11.44
CA ARG A 92 -29.81 1.05 12.60
C ARG A 92 -29.27 -0.34 12.98
N TYR A 93 -27.95 -0.45 13.05
CA TYR A 93 -27.24 -1.70 13.27
C TYR A 93 -26.58 -1.73 14.64
N LEU A 94 -26.67 -2.88 15.32
CA LEU A 94 -25.90 -3.15 16.53
C LEU A 94 -24.62 -3.88 16.14
N GLY A 95 -23.46 -3.24 16.34
CA GLY A 95 -22.14 -3.80 16.00
C GLY A 95 -21.94 -5.21 16.56
N ASN A 96 -21.54 -6.14 15.70
CA ASN A 96 -21.31 -7.54 16.05
C ASN A 96 -20.36 -8.20 15.03
N SER A 97 -19.90 -9.42 15.33
CA SER A 97 -18.93 -10.16 14.51
C SER A 97 -19.55 -11.01 13.38
N ARG A 98 -20.83 -10.83 13.04
CA ARG A 98 -21.53 -11.67 12.03
C ARG A 98 -21.56 -11.03 10.65
N ILE A 99 -21.92 -9.75 10.56
CA ILE A 99 -22.06 -9.02 9.30
C ILE A 99 -21.36 -7.66 9.44
N ALA A 100 -20.58 -7.28 8.42
CA ALA A 100 -20.05 -5.94 8.27
C ALA A 100 -21.02 -5.11 7.41
N PRO A 101 -21.61 -4.01 7.94
CA PRO A 101 -22.55 -3.18 7.20
C PRO A 101 -21.81 -2.16 6.32
N CYS A 102 -20.92 -2.63 5.45
CA CYS A 102 -20.06 -1.82 4.59
C CYS A 102 -20.24 -2.18 3.11
#